data_AF-A0A1V5QJP8-F1
#
_entry.id   AF-A0A1V5QJP8-F1
#
_cell.length_a   1.000
_cell.length_b   1.000
_cell.length_c   1.000
_cell.angle_alpha   90.00
_cell.angle_beta   90.00
_cell.angle_gamma   90.00
#
_symmetry.space_group_name_H-M   'P 1'
#
loop_
_entity.id
_entity.type
_entity.pdbx_description
1 polymer ?
#
loop_
_entity_poly.entity_id
_entity_poly.type
_entity_poly.pdbx_seq_one_letter_code
_entity_poly.pdbx_strand_id
1 'polypeptide(L)' 'MNEALLADDYAKADALGLLDCIECGACSYVCPARVRLVQRFRVGKIGLRAIKADQAKKEGK' A
#
# COMPACT_ATOMS: atom_id res chain seq x y z
N MET A 1 1.13 8.48 0.32
CA MET A 1 0.84 7.05 0.56
C MET A 1 -0.63 6.83 0.92
N ASN A 2 -1.15 7.44 2.00
CA ASN A 2 -2.55 7.28 2.40
C ASN A 2 -3.59 7.73 1.35
N GLU A 3 -3.34 8.85 0.68
CA GLU A 3 -4.21 9.38 -0.39
C GLU A 3 -4.28 8.44 -1.59
N ALA A 4 -3.13 7.95 -2.08
CA ALA A 4 -3.09 7.00 -3.20
C ALA A 4 -3.92 5.73 -2.90
N LEU A 5 -3.87 5.24 -1.66
CA LEU A 5 -4.68 4.12 -1.21
C LEU A 5 -6.16 4.45 -0.96
N LEU A 6 -6.56 5.73 -0.83
CA LEU A 6 -7.99 6.12 -0.85
C LEU A 6 -8.55 6.09 -2.28
N ALA A 7 -7.69 6.36 -3.26
CA ALA A 7 -8.06 6.42 -4.67
C ALA A 7 -7.86 5.08 -5.41
N ASP A 8 -7.53 4.00 -4.70
CA ASP A 8 -7.14 2.70 -5.28
C ASP A 8 -6.01 2.80 -6.33
N ASP A 9 -5.18 3.83 -6.23
CA ASP A 9 -4.04 4.05 -7.13
C ASP A 9 -2.80 3.31 -6.59
N TYR A 10 -2.76 2.01 -6.86
CA TYR A 10 -1.68 1.12 -6.44
C TYR A 10 -0.34 1.44 -7.10
N ALA A 11 -0.34 1.99 -8.32
CA ALA A 11 0.89 2.38 -9.03
C ALA A 11 1.54 3.59 -8.36
N LYS A 12 0.76 4.62 -8.04
CA LYS A 12 1.23 5.78 -7.26
C LYS A 12 1.64 5.34 -5.85
N ALA A 13 0.93 4.41 -5.24
CA ALA A 13 1.30 3.91 -3.91
C ALA A 13 2.65 3.16 -3.91
N ASP A 14 2.91 2.33 -4.92
CA ASP A 14 4.21 1.64 -5.12
C ASP A 14 5.35 2.65 -5.32
N ALA A 15 5.14 3.66 -6.17
CA ALA A 15 6.12 4.73 -6.41
C ALA A 15 6.44 5.56 -5.15
N LEU A 16 5.49 5.66 -4.22
CA LEU A 16 5.68 6.31 -2.92
C LEU A 16 6.32 5.40 -1.85
N GLY A 17 6.76 4.20 -2.21
CA GLY A 17 7.45 3.27 -1.31
C GLY A 17 6.51 2.47 -0.41
N LEU A 18 5.30 2.13 -0.86
CA LEU A 18 4.35 1.34 -0.05
C LEU A 18 4.95 -0.01 0.39
N LEU A 19 5.77 -0.63 -0.45
CA LEU A 19 6.42 -1.91 -0.15
C LEU A 19 7.58 -1.77 0.87
N ASP A 20 8.18 -0.58 0.97
CA ASP A 20 9.29 -0.30 1.91
C ASP A 20 8.80 -0.08 3.35
N CYS A 21 7.51 0.24 3.54
CA CYS A 21 6.94 0.44 4.86
C CYS A 21 7.05 -0.84 5.70
N ILE A 22 7.79 -0.86 6.81
CA ILE A 22 7.96 -2.07 7.65
C ILE A 22 6.78 -2.37 8.59
N GLU A 23 5.65 -1.66 8.45
CA GLU A 23 4.44 -1.85 9.27
C GLU A 23 4.65 -1.64 10.79
N CYS A 24 5.60 -0.78 11.19
CA CYS A 24 5.90 -0.50 12.61
C CYS A 24 4.77 0.21 13.38
N GLY A 25 3.79 0.80 12.70
CA GLY A 25 2.62 1.41 13.32
C GLY A 25 2.79 2.86 13.81
N ALA A 26 3.98 3.45 13.68
CA ALA A 26 4.24 4.84 14.11
C ALA A 26 3.25 5.84 13.48
N CYS A 27 2.90 5.66 12.21
CA CYS A 27 1.94 6.49 11.49
C CYS A 27 0.52 6.45 12.09
N SER A 28 0.07 5.30 12.60
CA SER A 28 -1.23 5.19 13.26
C SER A 28 -1.23 5.86 14.64
N TYR A 29 -0.10 5.80 15.35
CA TYR A 29 0.05 6.38 16.68
C TYR A 29 0.09 7.92 16.65
N VAL A 30 0.87 8.50 15.73
CA VAL A 30 1.04 9.96 15.63
C VAL A 30 -0.15 10.68 14.98
N CYS A 31 -1.05 9.93 14.31
CA CYS A 31 -2.10 10.55 13.52
C CYS A 31 -3.13 11.30 14.39
N PRO A 32 -3.30 12.63 14.24
CA PRO A 32 -4.23 13.41 15.04
C PRO A 32 -5.70 13.03 14.80
N ALA A 33 -6.01 12.56 13.59
CA ALA A 33 -7.34 12.07 13.22
C ALA A 33 -7.62 10.62 13.65
N ARG A 34 -6.71 9.98 14.40
CA ARG A 34 -6.83 8.60 14.92
C ARG A 34 -7.13 7.55 13.85
N VAL A 35 -6.67 7.79 12.62
CA VAL A 35 -6.88 6.86 11.51
C VAL A 35 -5.89 5.71 11.60
N ARG A 36 -6.35 4.48 11.36
CA ARG A 36 -5.52 3.27 11.38
C ARG A 36 -4.68 3.12 10.10
N LEU A 37 -3.74 4.04 9.87
CA LEU A 37 -2.91 4.11 8.66
C LEU A 37 -2.15 2.81 8.38
N VAL A 38 -1.55 2.21 9.40
CA VAL A 38 -0.78 0.96 9.25
C VAL A 38 -1.63 -0.19 8.69
N GLN A 39 -2.90 -0.27 9.11
CA GLN A 39 -3.81 -1.32 8.65
C GLN A 39 -4.19 -1.11 7.18
N ARG A 40 -4.35 0.16 6.77
CA ARG A 40 -4.59 0.53 5.37
C ARG A 40 -3.38 0.21 4.50
N PHE A 41 -2.18 0.46 4.99
CA PHE A 41 -0.94 0.11 4.27
C PHE A 41 -0.79 -1.40 4.13
N ARG A 42 -1.11 -2.18 5.16
CA ARG A 42 -1.10 -3.65 5.09
C ARG A 42 -2.04 -4.17 4.00
N VAL A 43 -3.30 -3.70 3.98
CA VAL A 43 -4.26 -4.07 2.93
C VAL A 43 -3.74 -3.63 1.54
N GLY A 44 -3.23 -2.40 1.43
CA GLY A 44 -2.66 -1.88 0.20
C GLY A 44 -1.51 -2.73 -0.33
N LYS A 45 -0.60 -3.19 0.53
CA LYS A 45 0.50 -4.10 0.16
C LYS A 45 -0.02 -5.43 -0.38
N ILE A 46 -1.07 -5.99 0.22
CA ILE A 46 -1.68 -7.24 -0.26
C ILE A 46 -2.25 -7.04 -1.67
N GLY A 47 -3.00 -5.96 -1.89
CA GLY A 47 -3.55 -5.61 -3.20
C GLY A 47 -2.46 -5.41 -4.25
N LEU A 48 -1.43 -4.63 -3.92
CA LEU A 48 -0.31 -4.35 -4.83
C LEU A 48 0.47 -5.62 -5.21
N ARG A 49 0.69 -6.54 -4.26
CA ARG A 49 1.33 -7.85 -4.54
C ARG A 49 0.48 -8.70 -5.47
N ALA A 50 -0.85 -8.70 -5.30
CA ALA A 50 -1.74 -9.42 -6.20
C ALA A 50 -1.70 -8.85 -7.62
N ILE A 51 -1.70 -7.52 -7.77
CA ILE A 51 -1.57 -6.84 -9.08
C ILE A 51 -0.24 -7.20 -9.75
N LYS A 52 0.88 -7.10 -9.03
CA LYS A 52 2.21 -7.46 -9.57
C LYS A 52 2.29 -8.95 -9.97
N ALA A 53 1.67 -9.84 -9.21
CA ALA A 53 1.61 -11.25 -9.53
C ALA A 53 0.77 -11.54 -10.80
N ASP A 54 -0.32 -10.81 -11.02
CA ASP A 54 -1.12 -10.91 -12.24
C ASP A 54 -0.37 -10.36 -13.47
N GLN A 55 0.35 -9.25 -13.31
CA GLN A 55 1.22 -8.68 -14.35
C GLN A 55 2.33 -9.66 -14.76
N ALA A 56 3.03 -10.25 -13.79
CA ALA A 56 4.08 -11.23 -14.07
C ALA A 56 3.57 -12.46 -14.84
N LYS A 57 2.31 -12.87 -14.61
CA LYS A 57 1.67 -13.96 -15.39
C LYS A 57 1.35 -13.56 -16.83
N LYS A 58 1.02 -12.29 -17.06
CA LYS A 58 0.70 -11.76 -18.39
C LYS A 58 1.94 -11.57 -19.26
N GLU A 59 3.08 -11.21 -18.65
CA GLU A 59 4.36 -11.06 -19.37
C GLU A 59 5.05 -12.40 -19.70
N GLY A 60 4.66 -13.49 -19.04
CA GLY A 60 5.19 -14.83 -19.29
C GLY A 60 4.49 -15.64 -20.39
N LYS A 61 3.57 -15.03 -21.17
CA LYS A 61 2.85 -15.66 -22.28
C LYS A 61 3.14 -14.95 -23.59
#